data_AF-A0A3D2N4D4-F1
#
_entry.id   AF-A0A3D2N4D4-F1
#
_cell.length_a   1.000
_cell.length_b   1.000
_cell.length_c   1.000
_cell.angle_alpha   90.00
_cell.angle_beta   90.00
_cell.angle_gamma   90.00
#
_symmetry.space_group_name_H-M   'P 1'
#
loop_
_entity.id
_entity.type
_entity.pdbx_description
1 polymer ?
#
loop_
_entity_poly.entity_id
_entity_poly.type
_entity_poly.pdbx_seq_one_letter_code
_entity_poly.pdbx_strand_id
1 'polypeptide(L)' 'SGKCNWGIATQRPDLVKRLNPDIGSRRLVNLMDAWRHEIKELMGGMGINSIESLRGNRLMLRGVGLTAKELEILGIS' A
#
# COMPACT_ATOMS: atom_id res chain seq x y z
N SER A 1 -9.21 9.92 -21.65
CA SER A 1 -8.99 9.82 -23.11
C SER A 1 -9.05 8.39 -23.67
N GLY A 2 -9.13 7.31 -22.86
CA GLY A 2 -9.23 5.93 -23.38
C GLY A 2 -8.00 5.44 -24.16
N LYS A 3 -6.84 6.09 -23.98
CA LYS A 3 -5.59 5.83 -24.71
C LYS A 3 -4.55 5.13 -23.82
N CYS A 4 -4.97 4.30 -22.87
CA CYS A 4 -4.05 3.55 -22.01
C CYS A 4 -3.22 2.58 -22.85
N ASN A 5 -1.92 2.88 -23.05
CA ASN A 5 -1.02 2.09 -23.90
C ASN A 5 -0.83 0.64 -23.42
N TRP A 6 -1.04 0.41 -22.12
CA TRP A 6 -0.97 -0.91 -21.49
C TRP A 6 -2.24 -1.74 -21.64
N GLY A 7 -3.33 -1.18 -22.18
CA GLY A 7 -4.58 -1.93 -22.38
C GLY A 7 -5.50 -2.02 -21.17
N ILE A 8 -5.11 -1.47 -20.00
CA ILE A 8 -5.84 -1.60 -18.73
C ILE A 8 -7.09 -0.71 -18.67
N ALA A 9 -6.95 0.57 -19.00
CA ALA A 9 -8.03 1.57 -18.92
C ALA A 9 -8.42 2.07 -20.32
N THR A 10 -8.80 1.14 -21.20
CA THR A 10 -9.22 1.42 -22.58
C THR A 10 -10.14 0.32 -23.11
N GLN A 11 -11.05 0.67 -24.01
CA GLN A 11 -11.91 -0.28 -24.74
C GLN A 11 -11.40 -0.57 -26.16
N ARG A 12 -10.22 -0.04 -26.53
CA ARG A 12 -9.63 -0.25 -27.86
C ARG A 12 -9.16 -1.70 -28.03
N PRO A 13 -9.70 -2.47 -28.99
CA PRO A 13 -9.41 -3.90 -29.12
C PRO A 13 -7.91 -4.21 -29.33
N ASP A 14 -7.19 -3.35 -30.05
CA ASP A 14 -5.75 -3.50 -30.32
C ASP A 14 -4.87 -3.35 -29.07
N LEU A 15 -5.37 -2.65 -28.04
CA LEU A 15 -4.69 -2.45 -26.76
C LEU A 15 -5.13 -3.47 -25.72
N VAL A 16 -6.44 -3.76 -25.62
CA VAL A 16 -6.98 -4.73 -24.66
C VAL A 16 -6.43 -6.14 -24.90
N LYS A 17 -6.27 -6.56 -26.17
CA LYS A 17 -5.70 -7.87 -26.54
C LYS A 17 -4.27 -8.12 -26.03
N ARG A 18 -3.57 -7.08 -25.55
CA ARG A 18 -2.22 -7.20 -24.97
C ARG A 18 -2.24 -7.76 -23.56
N LEU A 19 -3.39 -7.69 -22.88
CA LEU A 19 -3.53 -8.20 -21.53
C LEU A 19 -3.73 -9.71 -21.53
N ASN A 20 -3.06 -10.38 -20.60
CA ASN A 20 -3.37 -11.76 -20.22
C ASN A 20 -3.97 -11.73 -18.80
N PRO A 21 -5.29 -11.97 -18.65
CA PRO A 21 -5.95 -11.93 -17.35
C PRO A 21 -5.42 -12.94 -16.34
N ASP A 22 -4.97 -14.12 -16.77
CA ASP A 22 -4.45 -15.17 -15.88
C ASP A 22 -3.09 -14.78 -15.30
N ILE A 23 -2.22 -14.20 -16.12
CA ILE A 23 -0.93 -13.65 -15.65
C ILE A 23 -1.19 -12.44 -14.74
N GLY A 24 -2.13 -11.57 -15.13
CA GLY A 24 -2.49 -10.38 -14.37
C GLY A 24 -3.03 -10.72 -12.98
N SER A 25 -3.95 -11.68 -12.89
CA SER A 25 -4.53 -12.14 -11.62
C SER A 25 -3.47 -12.77 -10.72
N ARG A 26 -2.61 -13.64 -11.27
CA ARG A 26 -1.48 -14.22 -10.51
C ARG A 26 -0.55 -13.14 -9.96
N ARG A 27 -0.20 -12.13 -10.75
CA ARG A 27 0.64 -11.01 -10.30
C ARG A 27 -0.03 -10.20 -9.21
N LEU A 28 -1.34 -9.94 -9.33
CA LEU A 28 -2.10 -9.22 -8.31
C LEU A 28 -2.14 -9.98 -6.99
N VAL A 29 -2.42 -11.29 -7.02
CA VAL A 29 -2.44 -12.14 -5.82
C VAL A 29 -1.06 -12.14 -5.16
N ASN A 30 0.01 -12.35 -5.94
CA ASN A 30 1.38 -12.31 -5.42
C ASN A 30 1.71 -10.96 -4.76
N LEU A 31 1.25 -9.84 -5.34
CA LEU A 31 1.46 -8.51 -4.76
C LEU A 31 0.72 -8.37 -3.42
N MET A 32 -0.54 -8.76 -3.37
CA MET A 32 -1.35 -8.71 -2.14
C MET A 32 -0.78 -9.62 -1.05
N ASP A 33 -0.29 -10.81 -1.41
CA ASP A 33 0.39 -11.72 -0.49
C ASP A 33 1.68 -11.13 0.04
N ALA A 34 2.53 -10.56 -0.82
CA ALA A 34 3.78 -9.92 -0.43
C ALA A 34 3.52 -8.75 0.55
N TRP A 35 2.58 -7.86 0.22
CA TRP A 35 2.20 -6.76 1.12
C TRP A 35 1.66 -7.26 2.46
N ARG A 36 0.86 -8.32 2.47
CA ARG A 36 0.40 -8.94 3.72
C ARG A 36 1.57 -9.43 4.56
N HIS A 37 2.58 -10.06 3.95
CA HIS A 37 3.78 -10.51 4.67
C HIS A 37 4.57 -9.33 5.23
N GLU A 38 4.86 -8.31 4.42
CA GLU A 38 5.61 -7.13 4.88
C GLU A 38 4.89 -6.39 6.01
N ILE A 39 3.57 -6.18 5.90
CA ILE A 39 2.80 -5.53 6.96
C ILE A 39 2.87 -6.35 8.26
N LYS A 40 2.80 -7.68 8.19
CA LYS A 40 2.94 -8.55 9.36
C LYS A 40 4.33 -8.45 9.99
N GLU A 41 5.39 -8.40 9.20
CA GLU A 41 6.76 -8.22 9.68
C GLU A 41 6.94 -6.85 10.37
N LEU A 42 6.44 -5.78 9.74
CA LEU A 42 6.47 -4.44 10.33
C LEU A 42 5.70 -4.38 11.67
N MET A 43 4.49 -4.95 11.71
CA MET A 43 3.71 -5.05 12.94
C MET A 43 4.41 -5.88 14.01
N GLY A 44 5.01 -7.02 13.62
CA GLY A 44 5.80 -7.87 14.51
C GLY A 44 6.99 -7.12 15.12
N GLY A 45 7.72 -6.34 14.31
CA GLY A 45 8.80 -5.47 14.78
C GLY A 45 8.35 -4.37 15.75
N MET A 46 7.09 -3.96 15.67
CA MET A 46 6.46 -3.02 16.61
C MET A 46 5.84 -3.71 17.85
N GLY A 47 5.86 -5.04 17.92
CA GLY A 47 5.17 -5.80 18.97
C GLY A 47 3.63 -5.78 18.86
N ILE A 48 3.10 -5.49 17.68
CA ILE A 48 1.66 -5.40 17.39
C ILE A 48 1.19 -6.70 16.72
N ASN A 49 0.09 -7.27 17.20
CA ASN A 49 -0.45 -8.55 16.71
C ASN A 49 -1.81 -8.45 15.98
N SER A 50 -2.39 -7.25 15.87
CA SER A 50 -3.67 -7.02 15.19
C SER A 50 -3.68 -5.70 14.41
N ILE A 51 -4.44 -5.65 13.31
CA ILE A 51 -4.57 -4.44 12.48
C ILE A 51 -5.32 -3.35 13.26
N GLU A 52 -6.25 -3.76 14.11
CA GLU A 52 -7.01 -2.89 15.01
C GLU A 52 -6.08 -2.13 15.96
N SER A 53 -5.05 -2.80 16.48
CA SER A 53 -4.01 -2.17 17.34
C SER A 53 -3.02 -1.29 16.57
N LEU A 54 -2.84 -1.51 15.27
CA LEU A 54 -2.03 -0.65 14.40
C LEU A 54 -2.79 0.63 14.00
N ARG A 55 -4.09 0.51 13.72
CA ARG A 55 -4.89 1.60 13.18
C ARG A 55 -4.98 2.78 14.15
N GLY A 56 -4.44 3.92 13.75
CA GLY A 56 -4.45 5.15 14.56
C GLY A 56 -3.39 5.18 15.66
N ASN A 57 -2.59 4.12 15.79
CA ASN A 57 -1.47 4.08 16.71
C ASN A 57 -0.32 4.96 16.16
N ARG A 58 0.07 5.96 16.93
CA ARG A 58 1.15 6.90 16.59
C ARG A 58 2.42 6.67 17.40
N LEU A 59 2.44 5.71 18.33
CA LEU A 59 3.54 5.49 19.27
C LEU A 59 4.87 5.15 18.57
N MET A 60 4.79 4.54 17.39
CA MET A 60 5.96 4.15 16.60
C MET A 60 6.30 5.16 15.49
N LEU A 61 5.61 6.30 15.42
CA LEU A 61 5.92 7.37 14.48
C LEU A 61 6.95 8.32 15.07
N ARG A 62 7.85 8.80 14.22
CA ARG A 62 8.83 9.84 14.57
C ARG A 62 8.79 10.93 13.52
N GLY A 63 8.63 12.19 13.93
CA GLY A 63 8.79 13.33 13.03
C GLY A 63 10.27 13.67 12.83
N VAL A 64 10.66 13.89 11.57
CA VAL A 64 12.01 14.32 11.20
C VAL A 64 11.88 15.67 10.50
N GLY A 65 12.60 16.68 10.99
CA GLY A 65 12.52 18.05 10.46
C GLY A 65 11.26 18.83 10.86
N LEU A 66 10.52 18.35 11.85
CA LEU A 66 9.35 19.03 12.40
C LEU A 66 9.71 19.77 13.69
N THR A 67 9.07 20.92 13.90
CA THR A 67 9.11 21.67 15.15
C THR A 67 8.32 20.97 16.24
N ALA A 68 8.57 21.36 17.49
CA ALA A 68 7.81 20.85 18.64
C ALA A 68 6.30 21.09 18.50
N LYS A 69 5.89 22.25 17.93
CA LYS A 69 4.47 22.56 17.78
C LYS A 69 3.80 21.68 16.74
N GLU A 70 4.49 21.35 15.65
CA GLU A 70 3.96 20.44 14.62
C GLU A 70 3.80 19.02 15.15
N LEU A 71 4.77 18.52 15.94
CA LEU A 71 4.70 17.22 16.60
C LEU A 71 3.50 17.14 17.57
N GLU A 72 3.31 18.18 18.39
CA GLU A 72 2.17 18.31 19.30
C GLU A 72 0.83 18.26 18.56
N ILE A 73 0.69 19.05 17.48
CA ILE A 73 -0.54 19.09 16.65
C ILE A 73 -0.84 17.71 16.02
N LEU A 74 0.20 17.00 15.58
CA LEU A 74 0.06 15.68 14.97
C LEU A 74 -0.16 14.54 15.98
N GLY A 75 -0.03 14.83 17.28
CA GLY A 75 -0.10 13.83 18.35
C GLY A 75 1.04 12.81 18.27
N ILE A 76 2.23 13.27 17.90
CA ILE A 76 3.46 12.48 17.82
C ILE A 76 4.39 12.98 18.92
N SER A 77 4.70 12.11 19.87
CA SER A 77 5.62 12.39 20.98
C SER A 77 7.09 12.30 20.57
#